data_AF-A0A0G0Q1S2-F1
#
_entry.id   AF-A0A0G0Q1S2-F1
#
_cell.length_a   1.000
_cell.length_b   1.000
_cell.length_c   1.000
_cell.angle_alpha   90.00
_cell.angle_beta   90.00
_cell.angle_gamma   90.00
#
_symmetry.space_group_name_H-M   'P 1'
#
loop_
_entity.id
_entity.type
_entity.pdbx_description
1 polymer ?
#
loop_
_entity_poly.entity_id
_entity_poly.type
_entity_poly.pdbx_seq_one_letter_code
_entity_poly.pdbx_strand_id
1 'polypeptide(L)'
;MSKEKKIYLIGFVATLLFILIFSVFITPKDEKLPKNTKVDLIQLENEYKEKTKLLVDSYLLLLQSDQLDLEKLKQIKDQLLALKVPDEFKDLHVNLVLSIDSVNNAELGGDKNKKIASIELVNKNKENFSWLNR
;
A
#
# COMPACT_ATOMS: atom_id res chain seq x y z
N MET A 1 47.67 -20.18 43.30
CA MET A 1 46.92 -20.39 42.04
C MET A 1 47.84 -20.06 40.87
N SER A 2 48.17 -21.03 40.01
CA SER A 2 49.11 -20.85 38.87
C SER A 2 48.63 -19.75 37.92
N LYS A 3 49.56 -18.99 37.31
CA LYS A 3 49.26 -17.91 36.35
C LYS A 3 48.33 -18.38 35.23
N GLU A 4 48.48 -19.63 34.80
CA GLU A 4 47.65 -20.27 33.77
C GLU A 4 46.17 -20.36 34.21
N LYS A 5 45.90 -20.75 35.46
CA LYS A 5 44.53 -20.84 35.99
C LYS A 5 43.84 -19.48 36.06
N LYS A 6 44.60 -18.38 36.23
CA LYS A 6 44.06 -17.02 36.21
C LYS A 6 43.66 -16.58 34.79
N ILE A 7 44.44 -16.96 33.78
CA ILE A 7 44.15 -16.65 32.37
C ILE A 7 42.87 -17.36 31.91
N TYR A 8 42.72 -18.65 32.24
CA TYR A 8 41.49 -19.38 31.94
C TYR A 8 40.25 -18.81 32.64
N LEU A 9 40.40 -18.37 33.90
CA LEU A 9 39.29 -17.77 34.65
C LEU A 9 38.85 -16.43 34.03
N ILE A 10 39.80 -15.59 33.62
CA ILE A 10 39.50 -14.30 32.98
C ILE A 10 38.82 -14.51 31.62
N GLY A 11 39.33 -15.47 30.82
CA GLY A 11 38.71 -15.82 29.54
C GLY A 11 37.27 -16.32 29.69
N PHE A 12 37.01 -17.16 30.71
CA PHE A 12 35.67 -17.68 30.97
C PHE A 12 34.67 -16.60 31.37
N VAL A 13 35.08 -15.65 32.23
CA VAL A 13 34.24 -14.52 32.64
C VAL A 13 33.93 -13.59 31.46
N ALA A 14 34.90 -13.33 30.59
CA ALA A 14 34.70 -12.52 29.39
C ALA A 14 33.68 -13.14 28.42
N THR A 15 33.73 -14.46 28.21
CA THR A 15 32.78 -15.17 27.34
C THR A 15 31.35 -15.14 27.90
N LEU A 16 31.19 -15.31 29.22
CA LEU A 16 29.88 -15.22 29.87
C LEU A 16 29.27 -13.81 29.76
N LEU A 17 30.10 -12.77 29.91
CA LEU A 17 29.65 -11.38 29.70
C LEU A 17 29.25 -11.13 28.25
N PHE A 18 30.00 -11.67 27.29
CA PHE A 18 29.66 -11.54 25.87
C PHE A 18 28.31 -12.19 25.55
N ILE A 19 28.04 -13.40 26.06
CA ILE A 19 26.76 -14.09 25.88
C ILE A 19 25.60 -13.29 26.49
N LEU A 20 25.77 -12.70 27.67
CA LEU A 20 24.75 -11.87 28.30
C LEU A 20 24.43 -10.63 27.45
N ILE A 21 25.44 -9.91 26.97
CA ILE A 21 25.24 -8.73 26.10
C ILE A 21 24.57 -9.14 24.79
N PHE A 22 24.99 -10.25 24.19
CA PHE A 22 24.41 -10.76 22.94
C PHE A 22 22.95 -11.19 23.14
N SER A 23 22.61 -11.79 24.28
CA SER A 23 21.24 -12.18 24.61
C SER A 23 20.31 -10.98 24.79
N VAL A 24 20.81 -9.85 25.32
CA VAL A 24 20.05 -8.60 25.42
C VAL A 24 19.83 -7.94 24.05
N PHE A 25 20.77 -8.11 23.11
CA PHE A 25 20.66 -7.53 21.77
C PHE A 25 19.82 -8.36 20.78
N ILE A 26 19.65 -9.66 21.03
CA ILE A 26 19.02 -10.61 20.07
C ILE A 26 17.64 -11.07 20.50
N THR A 27 17.10 -10.63 21.63
CA THR A 27 15.67 -10.86 21.89
C THR A 27 14.89 -10.19 20.78
N PRO A 28 14.18 -10.94 19.89
CA PRO A 28 13.25 -10.32 18.97
C PRO A 28 12.25 -9.59 19.86
N LYS A 29 12.18 -8.28 19.67
CA LYS A 29 11.21 -7.44 20.33
C LYS A 29 9.87 -7.98 19.83
N ASP A 30 9.20 -8.80 20.64
CA ASP A 30 7.80 -9.15 20.41
C ASP A 30 7.08 -7.82 20.32
N GLU A 31 6.82 -7.41 19.09
CA GLU A 31 6.29 -6.11 18.74
C GLU A 31 4.81 -6.18 19.12
N LYS A 32 4.55 -5.96 20.41
CA LYS A 32 3.20 -5.64 20.88
C LYS A 32 2.85 -4.33 20.18
N LEU A 33 2.14 -4.45 19.06
CA LEU A 33 1.61 -3.35 18.27
C LEU A 33 1.04 -2.30 19.24
N PRO A 34 1.56 -1.06 19.23
CA PRO A 34 1.08 -0.05 20.14
C PRO A 34 -0.43 0.12 19.95
N LYS A 35 -1.15 0.31 21.06
CA LYS A 35 -2.62 0.48 21.08
C LYS A 35 -3.12 1.57 20.11
N ASN A 36 -2.25 2.51 19.72
CA ASN A 36 -2.50 3.56 18.73
C ASN A 36 -2.45 3.08 17.27
N THR A 37 -1.78 1.96 16.96
CA THR A 37 -1.68 1.43 15.59
C THR A 37 -3.04 1.04 15.03
N LYS A 38 -3.95 0.50 15.84
CA LYS A 38 -5.29 0.14 15.37
C LYS A 38 -6.13 1.35 14.97
N VAL A 39 -6.01 2.47 15.70
CA VAL A 39 -6.71 3.72 15.38
C VAL A 39 -6.17 4.33 14.10
N ASP A 40 -4.84 4.31 13.93
CA ASP A 40 -4.15 4.79 12.73
C ASP A 40 -4.53 3.98 11.47
N LEU A 41 -4.63 2.65 11.60
CA LEU A 41 -5.06 1.78 10.50
C LEU A 41 -6.52 2.02 10.06
N ILE A 42 -7.44 2.21 11.01
CA ILE A 42 -8.85 2.52 10.69
C ILE A 42 -8.96 3.89 10.02
N GLN A 43 -8.18 4.87 10.50
CA GLN A 43 -8.15 6.19 9.88
C GLN A 43 -7.60 6.10 8.44
N LEU A 44 -6.50 5.38 8.25
CA LEU A 44 -5.90 5.16 6.94
C LEU A 44 -6.89 4.48 5.97
N GLU A 45 -7.61 3.46 6.43
CA GLU A 45 -8.64 2.77 5.65
C GLU A 45 -9.77 3.72 5.24
N ASN A 46 -10.29 4.52 6.18
CA ASN A 46 -11.37 5.46 5.88
C ASN A 46 -10.92 6.55 4.91
N GLU A 47 -9.74 7.15 5.14
CA GLU A 47 -9.18 8.16 4.23
C GLU A 47 -8.96 7.59 2.82
N TYR A 48 -8.46 6.37 2.72
CA TYR A 48 -8.28 5.69 1.44
C TYR A 48 -9.62 5.50 0.73
N LYS A 49 -10.65 5.00 1.43
CA LYS A 49 -11.98 4.77 0.87
C LYS A 49 -12.61 6.06 0.34
N GLU A 50 -12.62 7.12 1.15
CA GLU A 50 -13.21 8.40 0.76
C GLU A 50 -12.51 9.00 -0.47
N LYS A 51 -11.18 9.09 -0.44
CA LYS A 51 -10.41 9.68 -1.55
C LYS A 51 -10.50 8.84 -2.81
N THR A 52 -10.38 7.52 -2.70
CA THR A 52 -10.47 6.62 -3.86
C THR A 52 -11.84 6.71 -4.52
N LYS A 53 -12.91 6.75 -3.72
CA LYS A 53 -14.27 6.90 -4.24
C LYS A 53 -14.43 8.19 -5.06
N LEU A 54 -14.00 9.32 -4.52
CA LEU A 54 -14.06 10.61 -5.22
C LEU A 54 -13.31 10.58 -6.56
N LEU A 55 -12.15 9.93 -6.59
CA LEU A 55 -11.34 9.76 -7.80
C LEU A 55 -12.02 8.84 -8.82
N VAL A 56 -12.61 7.73 -8.37
CA VAL A 56 -13.36 6.80 -9.23
C VAL A 56 -14.60 7.47 -9.81
N ASP A 57 -15.34 8.24 -9.02
CA ASP A 57 -16.52 8.97 -9.50
C ASP A 57 -16.12 10.04 -10.52
N SER A 58 -15.03 10.77 -10.25
CA SER A 58 -14.47 11.77 -11.18
C SER A 58 -14.00 11.13 -12.48
N TYR A 59 -13.39 9.94 -12.39
CA TYR A 59 -12.96 9.17 -13.54
C TYR A 59 -14.14 8.72 -14.40
N LEU A 60 -15.17 8.11 -13.80
CA LEU A 60 -16.36 7.66 -14.52
C LEU A 60 -17.10 8.82 -15.18
N LEU A 61 -17.22 9.96 -14.50
CA LEU A 61 -17.80 11.17 -15.06
C LEU A 61 -16.98 11.66 -16.27
N LEU A 62 -15.66 11.66 -16.16
CA LEU A 62 -14.77 12.02 -17.26
C LEU A 62 -14.93 11.07 -18.46
N LEU A 63 -15.17 9.78 -18.24
CA LEU A 63 -15.40 8.84 -19.35
C LEU A 63 -16.73 9.06 -20.08
N GLN A 64 -17.70 9.69 -19.41
CA GLN A 64 -19.02 10.02 -19.97
C GLN A 64 -19.01 11.31 -20.79
N SER A 65 -17.95 12.12 -20.77
CA SER A 65 -17.88 13.34 -21.57
C SER A 65 -17.69 13.05 -23.05
N ASP A 66 -18.27 13.91 -23.90
CA ASP A 66 -18.18 13.80 -25.37
C ASP A 66 -16.74 13.86 -25.87
N GLN A 67 -15.90 14.64 -25.19
CA GLN A 67 -14.47 14.72 -25.43
C GLN A 67 -13.72 14.35 -24.15
N LEU A 68 -12.78 13.42 -24.25
CA LEU A 68 -11.96 13.01 -23.12
C LEU A 68 -10.86 14.05 -22.86
N ASP A 69 -10.81 14.57 -21.63
CA ASP A 69 -9.75 15.47 -21.17
C ASP A 69 -8.60 14.63 -20.60
N LEU A 70 -7.55 14.46 -21.41
CA LEU A 70 -6.37 13.64 -21.05
C LEU A 70 -5.57 14.23 -19.88
N GLU A 71 -5.58 15.56 -19.71
CA GLU A 71 -4.91 16.20 -18.59
C GLU A 71 -5.65 15.89 -17.28
N LYS A 72 -6.99 15.95 -17.28
CA LYS A 72 -7.78 15.50 -16.13
C LYS A 72 -7.61 14.02 -15.84
N LEU A 73 -7.55 13.19 -16.88
CA LEU A 73 -7.33 11.75 -16.72
C LEU A 73 -5.99 11.48 -16.03
N LYS A 74 -4.93 12.17 -16.48
CA LYS A 74 -3.60 12.12 -15.87
C LYS A 74 -3.62 12.64 -14.42
N GLN A 75 -4.30 13.73 -14.14
CA GLN A 75 -4.44 14.26 -12.77
C GLN A 75 -5.09 13.24 -11.83
N ILE A 76 -6.17 12.58 -12.27
CA ILE A 76 -6.84 11.55 -11.47
C ILE A 76 -5.88 10.38 -11.19
N LYS A 77 -5.12 9.93 -12.20
CA LYS A 77 -4.09 8.90 -12.03
C LYS A 77 -3.03 9.31 -11.00
N ASP A 78 -2.49 10.52 -11.14
CA ASP A 78 -1.44 11.03 -10.27
C ASP A 78 -1.94 11.16 -8.82
N GLN A 79 -3.19 11.61 -8.63
CA GLN A 79 -3.85 11.66 -7.32
C GLN A 79 -4.09 10.27 -6.72
N LEU A 80 -4.46 9.29 -7.55
CA LEU A 80 -4.63 7.91 -7.12
C LEU A 80 -3.28 7.34 -6.65
N LEU A 81 -2.23 7.45 -7.47
CA LEU A 81 -0.88 6.97 -7.13
C LEU A 81 -0.28 7.60 -5.87
N ALA A 82 -0.70 8.81 -5.51
CA ALA A 82 -0.25 9.50 -4.31
C ALA A 82 -0.94 9.02 -3.01
N LEU A 83 -1.97 8.18 -3.09
CA LEU A 83 -2.68 7.68 -1.92
C LEU A 83 -1.81 6.71 -1.13
N LYS A 84 -1.88 6.81 0.21
CA LYS A 84 -1.42 5.74 1.08
C LYS A 84 -2.43 4.60 1.02
N VAL A 85 -1.95 3.40 0.71
CA VAL A 85 -2.82 2.24 0.42
C VAL A 85 -2.74 1.23 1.57
N PRO A 86 -3.86 0.95 2.27
CA PRO A 86 -3.96 -0.18 3.17
C PRO A 86 -3.68 -1.50 2.45
N ASP A 87 -3.07 -2.46 3.15
CA ASP A 87 -2.66 -3.73 2.55
C ASP A 87 -3.83 -4.48 1.90
N GLU A 88 -5.01 -4.41 2.52
CA GLU A 88 -6.24 -5.05 2.05
C GLU A 88 -6.79 -4.47 0.73
N PHE A 89 -6.33 -3.30 0.29
CA PHE A 89 -6.80 -2.65 -0.94
C PHE A 89 -5.73 -2.54 -2.03
N LYS A 90 -4.55 -3.15 -1.88
CA LYS A 90 -3.48 -3.09 -2.89
C LYS A 90 -3.94 -3.56 -4.28
N ASP A 91 -4.64 -4.69 -4.34
CA ASP A 91 -5.12 -5.25 -5.62
C ASP A 91 -6.16 -4.34 -6.27
N LEU A 92 -7.09 -3.81 -5.47
CA LEU A 92 -8.05 -2.81 -5.94
C LEU A 92 -7.32 -1.58 -6.50
N HIS A 93 -6.33 -1.07 -5.77
CA HIS A 93 -5.57 0.11 -6.14
C HIS A 93 -4.88 -0.07 -7.50
N VAL A 94 -4.17 -1.18 -7.65
CA VAL A 94 -3.49 -1.53 -8.90
C VAL A 94 -4.49 -1.64 -10.05
N ASN A 95 -5.62 -2.31 -9.84
CA ASN A 95 -6.65 -2.44 -10.88
C ASN A 95 -7.22 -1.10 -11.32
N LEU A 96 -7.42 -0.15 -10.39
CA LEU A 96 -7.92 1.19 -10.71
C LEU A 96 -6.89 2.01 -11.50
N VAL A 97 -5.60 1.97 -11.12
CA VAL A 97 -4.53 2.64 -11.86
C VAL A 97 -4.42 2.06 -13.28
N LEU A 98 -4.43 0.73 -13.42
CA LEU A 98 -4.37 0.06 -14.71
C LEU A 98 -5.59 0.36 -15.59
N SER A 99 -6.77 0.51 -14.99
CA SER A 99 -7.99 0.92 -15.69
C SER A 99 -7.80 2.28 -16.36
N ILE A 100 -7.29 3.26 -15.61
CA ILE A 100 -7.01 4.62 -16.11
C ILE A 100 -5.94 4.59 -17.22
N ASP A 101 -4.86 3.83 -17.02
CA ASP A 101 -3.79 3.69 -18.02
C ASP A 101 -4.27 3.03 -19.31
N SER A 102 -5.20 2.09 -19.21
CA SER A 102 -5.81 1.44 -20.37
C SER A 102 -6.53 2.46 -21.27
N VAL A 103 -7.28 3.39 -20.66
CA VAL A 103 -7.97 4.46 -21.39
C VAL A 103 -6.99 5.47 -21.97
N ASN A 104 -6.01 5.91 -21.20
CA ASN A 104 -4.99 6.85 -21.69
C ASN A 104 -4.28 6.28 -22.94
N ASN A 105 -3.93 5.00 -22.91
CA ASN A 105 -3.32 4.31 -24.05
C ASN A 105 -4.28 4.16 -25.24
N ALA A 106 -5.60 4.03 -24.99
CA ALA A 106 -6.60 3.94 -26.06
C ALA A 106 -6.68 5.27 -26.85
N GLU A 107 -6.70 6.39 -26.15
CA GLU A 107 -6.80 7.72 -26.77
C GLU A 107 -5.53 8.14 -27.52
N LEU A 108 -4.35 7.63 -27.11
CA LEU A 108 -3.08 7.87 -27.80
C LEU A 108 -2.89 7.03 -29.07
N GLY A 109 -3.97 6.48 -29.64
CA GLY A 109 -3.94 5.66 -30.86
C GLY A 109 -3.95 4.15 -30.62
N GLY A 110 -4.25 3.71 -29.38
CA GLY A 110 -4.44 2.31 -29.03
C GLY A 110 -5.82 1.76 -29.40
N ASP A 111 -6.10 0.55 -28.92
CA ASP A 111 -7.39 -0.13 -29.15
C ASP A 111 -8.53 0.59 -28.40
N LYS A 112 -9.53 1.08 -29.14
CA LYS A 112 -10.72 1.77 -28.59
C LYS A 112 -11.57 0.88 -27.67
N ASN A 113 -11.48 -0.44 -27.79
CA ASN A 113 -12.18 -1.37 -26.89
C ASN A 113 -11.66 -1.30 -25.45
N LYS A 114 -10.45 -0.78 -25.24
CA LYS A 114 -9.86 -0.58 -23.91
C LYS A 114 -10.66 0.36 -23.02
N LYS A 115 -11.40 1.32 -23.60
CA LYS A 115 -12.30 2.20 -22.84
C LYS A 115 -13.44 1.41 -22.21
N ILE A 116 -14.08 0.53 -22.99
CA ILE A 116 -15.18 -0.32 -22.51
C ILE A 116 -14.67 -1.29 -21.46
N ALA A 117 -13.56 -1.99 -21.74
CA ALA A 117 -12.95 -2.93 -20.81
C ALA A 117 -12.54 -2.26 -19.49
N SER A 118 -12.08 -1.00 -19.52
CA SER A 118 -11.79 -0.26 -18.30
C SER A 118 -13.05 0.01 -17.47
N ILE A 119 -14.17 0.36 -18.10
CA ILE A 119 -15.43 0.60 -17.38
C ILE A 119 -15.92 -0.70 -16.75
N GLU A 120 -15.85 -1.81 -17.48
CA GLU A 120 -16.20 -3.14 -16.97
C GLU A 120 -15.34 -3.53 -15.76
N LEU A 121 -14.03 -3.28 -15.81
CA LEU A 121 -13.13 -3.56 -14.71
C LEU A 121 -13.46 -2.71 -13.46
N VAL A 122 -13.77 -1.42 -13.64
CA VAL A 122 -14.21 -0.57 -12.53
C VAL A 122 -15.54 -1.06 -11.95
N ASN A 123 -16.51 -1.42 -12.79
CA ASN A 123 -17.81 -1.93 -12.33
C ASN A 123 -17.66 -3.25 -11.55
N LYS A 124 -16.82 -4.17 -12.02
CA LYS A 124 -16.48 -5.40 -11.29
C LYS A 124 -15.86 -5.10 -9.92
N ASN A 125 -14.97 -4.11 -9.84
CA ASN A 125 -14.42 -3.68 -8.55
C ASN A 125 -15.51 -3.06 -7.65
N LYS A 126 -16.45 -2.31 -8.20
CA LYS A 126 -17.59 -1.75 -7.46
C LYS A 126 -18.51 -2.85 -6.90
N GLU A 127 -18.65 -3.98 -7.57
CA GLU A 127 -19.38 -5.14 -7.04
C GLU A 127 -18.67 -5.78 -5.83
N ASN A 128 -17.33 -5.90 -5.89
CA ASN A 128 -16.53 -6.47 -4.80
C ASN A 128 -16.36 -5.52 -3.60
N PHE A 129 -16.40 -4.21 -3.85
CA PHE A 129 -16.16 -3.17 -2.85
C PHE A 129 -17.36 -2.21 -2.78
N SER A 130 -18.38 -2.60 -2.02
CA SER A 130 -19.68 -1.89 -1.95
C SER A 130 -19.58 -0.40 -1.57
N TRP A 131 -18.54 0.01 -0.85
CA TRP A 131 -18.30 1.41 -0.49
C TRP A 131 -17.95 2.31 -1.69
N LEU A 132 -17.55 1.74 -2.84
CA LEU A 132 -17.39 2.47 -4.09
C LEU A 132 -18.74 2.81 -4.77
N ASN A 133 -19.86 2.27 -4.29
CA ASN A 133 -21.20 2.55 -4.82
C ASN A 133 -22.00 3.58 -4.01
N ARG A 134 -21.53 3.90 -2.79
CA ARG A 134 -22.31 4.71 -1.83
C ARG A 134 -22.21 6.21 -2.09
#